data_AF-A0A831Y0Y7-F1
#
_entry.id   AF-A0A831Y0Y7-F1
#
_cell.length_a   1.000
_cell.length_b   1.000
_cell.length_c   1.000
_cell.angle_alpha   90.00
_cell.angle_beta   90.00
_cell.angle_gamma   90.00
#
_symmetry.space_group_name_H-M   'P 1'
#
loop_
_entity.id
_entity.type
_entity.pdbx_description
1 polymer ?
#
loop_
_entity_poly.entity_id
_entity_poly.type
_entity_poly.pdbx_seq_one_letter_code
_entity_poly.pdbx_strand_id
1 'polypeptide(L)'
;MNMCNTGYRIIILGIFVFLLVLMGGCQGLKGSRPLLPQKEYEKMIVGNLYADYVGTQNCLAACHEHDRLKQFFDASTMGAQLKKESGLPLVDCESCHGPGSVAISGLTRELVEKNARQGIKTACDYKTLIDLKNLPAPAQSLTCLKCHSANATFNLHNWNAGTHAISDVSCFDCHNVHQSPDLKVTPIKSGQLCFTCHQASQVEFSLASHHPLREGRVFCIDCHDPHGGFSGTLLKQESVKETCVQCHPDKRGPFLYEHADVMDDCQNCHTPHGSVNPKLLNAREPFLCLQCHEGHFINTPSGGSISPESARAFYTRCTDCHSTIHGSDVPSASGTGRFTQ
;
A
#
# COMPACT_ATOMS: atom_id res chain seq x y z
N MET A 1 -53.39 -27.56 -43.73
CA MET A 1 -53.06 -26.49 -42.78
C MET A 1 -53.08 -27.09 -41.38
N ASN A 2 -51.95 -27.37 -40.72
CA ASN A 2 -51.89 -27.63 -39.26
C ASN A 2 -50.46 -27.87 -38.70
N MET A 3 -49.43 -28.02 -39.54
CA MET A 3 -48.06 -28.27 -39.04
C MET A 3 -47.28 -27.01 -38.64
N CYS A 4 -47.65 -25.81 -39.11
CA CYS A 4 -46.89 -24.58 -38.83
C CYS A 4 -47.17 -23.99 -37.43
N ASN A 5 -48.35 -24.28 -36.85
CA ASN A 5 -48.78 -23.67 -35.59
C ASN A 5 -48.19 -24.36 -34.34
N THR A 6 -47.78 -25.62 -34.46
CA THR A 6 -47.22 -26.41 -33.35
C THR A 6 -45.76 -26.03 -33.07
N GLY A 7 -44.97 -25.77 -34.12
CA GLY A 7 -43.57 -25.35 -33.98
C GLY A 7 -43.43 -23.97 -33.30
N TYR A 8 -44.31 -23.02 -33.65
CA TYR A 8 -44.31 -21.68 -33.07
C TYR A 8 -44.65 -21.69 -31.57
N ARG A 9 -45.60 -22.55 -31.14
CA ARG A 9 -45.95 -22.71 -29.73
C ARG A 9 -44.82 -23.32 -28.90
N ILE A 10 -44.06 -24.27 -29.46
CA ILE A 10 -42.91 -24.89 -28.78
C ILE A 10 -41.77 -23.88 -28.61
N ILE A 11 -41.51 -23.05 -29.63
CA ILE A 11 -40.49 -22.00 -29.55
C ILE A 11 -40.86 -20.94 -28.51
N ILE A 12 -42.12 -20.49 -28.48
CA ILE A 12 -42.60 -19.54 -27.46
C ILE A 12 -42.50 -20.14 -26.05
N LEU A 13 -42.87 -21.40 -25.87
CA LEU A 13 -42.75 -22.06 -24.57
C LEU A 13 -41.27 -22.16 -24.13
N GLY A 14 -40.38 -22.52 -25.06
CA GLY A 14 -38.94 -22.60 -24.82
C GLY A 14 -38.33 -21.25 -24.42
N ILE A 15 -38.71 -20.17 -25.11
CA ILE A 15 -38.28 -18.80 -24.79
C ILE A 15 -38.82 -18.37 -23.42
N PHE A 16 -40.07 -18.70 -23.10
CA PHE A 16 -40.68 -18.34 -21.82
C PHE A 16 -40.05 -19.09 -20.64
N VAL A 17 -39.73 -20.37 -20.82
CA VAL A 17 -38.99 -21.18 -19.82
C VAL A 17 -37.57 -20.65 -19.66
N PHE A 18 -36.88 -20.30 -20.74
CA PHE A 18 -35.53 -19.72 -20.68
C PHE A 18 -35.51 -18.36 -19.96
N LEU A 19 -36.50 -17.50 -20.23
CA LEU A 19 -36.71 -16.23 -19.52
C LEU A 19 -37.01 -16.43 -18.03
N LEU A 20 -37.83 -17.43 -17.67
CA LEU A 20 -38.12 -17.77 -16.27
C LEU A 20 -36.86 -18.27 -15.53
N VAL A 21 -36.01 -19.06 -16.19
CA VAL A 21 -34.74 -19.53 -15.61
C VAL A 21 -33.76 -18.37 -15.43
N LEU A 22 -33.67 -17.44 -16.39
CA LEU A 22 -32.86 -16.22 -16.27
C LEU A 22 -33.35 -15.31 -15.13
N MET A 23 -34.66 -15.13 -14.98
CA MET A 23 -35.24 -14.33 -13.90
C MET A 23 -35.08 -14.98 -12.51
N GLY A 24 -35.21 -16.32 -12.42
CA GLY A 24 -34.94 -17.07 -11.19
C GLY A 24 -33.46 -17.05 -10.78
N GLY A 25 -32.54 -17.10 -11.77
CA GLY A 25 -31.11 -16.98 -11.54
C GLY A 25 -30.69 -15.63 -10.95
N CYS A 26 -31.34 -14.54 -11.39
CA CYS A 26 -31.07 -13.19 -10.87
C CYS A 26 -31.55 -12.97 -9.42
N GLN A 27 -32.61 -13.66 -8.97
CA GLN A 27 -33.01 -13.64 -7.55
C GLN A 27 -32.07 -14.47 -6.67
N GLY A 28 -31.53 -15.58 -7.19
CA GLY A 28 -30.55 -16.40 -6.47
C GLY A 28 -29.22 -15.69 -6.20
N LEU A 29 -28.82 -14.77 -7.09
CA LEU A 29 -27.60 -13.95 -6.96
C LEU A 29 -27.75 -12.76 -5.98
N LYS A 30 -28.99 -12.36 -5.65
CA LYS A 30 -29.28 -11.26 -4.71
C LYS A 30 -29.59 -11.74 -3.29
N GLY A 31 -29.63 -13.05 -3.05
CA GLY A 31 -29.79 -13.59 -1.70
C GLY A 31 -28.48 -13.41 -0.92
N SER A 32 -28.53 -12.67 0.19
CA SER A 32 -27.42 -12.57 1.15
C SER A 32 -27.15 -13.96 1.74
N ARG A 33 -26.25 -14.72 1.12
CA ARG A 33 -25.71 -15.96 1.69
C ARG A 33 -24.44 -15.60 2.45
N PRO A 34 -24.32 -15.97 3.73
CA PRO A 34 -23.11 -15.69 4.46
C PRO A 34 -21.97 -16.53 3.84
N LEU A 35 -20.78 -15.92 3.69
CA LEU A 35 -19.59 -16.56 3.11
C LEU A 35 -19.18 -17.83 3.90
N LEU A 36 -19.55 -17.88 5.18
CA LEU A 36 -19.40 -19.00 6.09
C LEU A 36 -20.66 -19.13 6.96
N PRO A 37 -20.94 -20.29 7.57
CA PRO A 37 -21.97 -20.40 8.60
C PRO A 37 -21.74 -19.35 9.71
N GLN A 38 -22.80 -18.72 10.22
CA GLN A 38 -22.70 -17.64 11.21
C GLN A 38 -21.82 -17.99 12.42
N LYS A 39 -21.92 -19.23 12.91
CA LYS A 39 -21.07 -19.74 14.01
C LYS A 39 -19.57 -19.69 13.68
N GLU A 40 -19.18 -19.96 12.45
CA GLU A 40 -17.78 -19.91 12.01
C GLU A 40 -17.30 -18.46 11.82
N TYR A 41 -18.19 -17.56 11.39
CA TYR A 41 -17.92 -16.13 11.32
C TYR A 41 -17.76 -15.51 12.73
N GLU A 42 -18.61 -15.89 13.68
CA GLU A 42 -18.50 -15.48 15.07
C GLU A 42 -17.19 -15.97 15.68
N LYS A 43 -16.82 -17.25 15.47
CA LYS A 43 -15.53 -17.78 15.91
C LYS A 43 -14.33 -17.04 15.33
N MET A 44 -14.41 -16.59 14.07
CA MET A 44 -13.37 -15.79 13.44
C MET A 44 -13.17 -14.43 14.15
N ILE A 45 -14.24 -13.86 14.70
CA ILE A 45 -14.19 -12.56 15.38
C ILE A 45 -13.83 -12.71 16.86
N VAL A 46 -14.46 -13.63 17.59
CA VAL A 46 -14.35 -13.72 19.06
C VAL A 46 -13.59 -14.95 19.57
N GLY A 47 -13.23 -15.89 18.69
CA GLY A 47 -12.59 -17.15 19.06
C GLY A 47 -13.56 -18.23 19.51
N ASN A 48 -13.07 -19.19 20.29
CA ASN A 48 -13.89 -20.33 20.71
C ASN A 48 -15.01 -19.91 21.67
N LEU A 49 -16.26 -20.05 21.24
CA LEU A 49 -17.46 -19.69 22.01
C LEU A 49 -17.67 -20.52 23.28
N TYR A 50 -16.93 -21.62 23.46
CA TYR A 50 -16.97 -22.47 24.66
C TYR A 50 -15.77 -22.24 25.58
N ALA A 51 -14.92 -21.26 25.27
CA ALA A 51 -13.79 -20.89 26.08
C ALA A 51 -14.05 -19.55 26.79
N ASP A 52 -13.74 -19.52 28.08
CA ASP A 52 -13.66 -18.31 28.89
C ASP A 52 -12.28 -17.65 28.83
N TYR A 53 -12.25 -16.34 29.09
CA TYR A 53 -11.05 -15.53 29.29
C TYR A 53 -10.29 -15.99 30.54
N VAL A 54 -8.97 -16.18 30.42
CA VAL A 54 -8.13 -16.64 31.54
C VAL A 54 -7.02 -15.68 31.91
N GLY A 55 -6.73 -14.69 31.08
CA GLY A 55 -5.67 -13.72 31.21
C GLY A 55 -4.30 -14.27 30.82
N THR A 56 -3.46 -13.38 30.30
CA THR A 56 -2.10 -13.70 29.84
C THR A 56 -1.24 -14.45 30.86
N GLN A 57 -1.32 -14.14 32.16
CA GLN A 57 -0.52 -14.82 33.19
C GLN A 57 -0.84 -16.32 33.31
N ASN A 58 -2.11 -16.69 33.19
CA ASN A 58 -2.51 -18.10 33.23
C ASN A 58 -2.09 -18.83 31.96
N CYS A 59 -2.14 -18.17 30.80
CA CYS A 59 -1.59 -18.72 29.55
C CYS A 59 -0.09 -19.02 29.64
N LEU A 60 0.71 -18.10 30.18
CA LEU A 60 2.16 -18.29 30.34
C LEU A 60 2.50 -19.34 31.41
N ALA A 61 1.76 -19.37 32.52
CA ALA A 61 1.94 -20.38 33.57
C ALA A 61 1.60 -21.80 33.09
N ALA A 62 0.65 -21.91 32.15
CA ALA A 62 0.28 -23.19 31.53
C ALA A 62 1.22 -23.59 30.37
N CYS A 63 1.98 -22.65 29.79
CA CYS A 63 2.81 -22.89 28.61
C CYS A 63 3.98 -21.89 28.54
N HIS A 64 5.22 -22.39 28.66
CA HIS A 64 6.44 -21.55 28.57
C HIS A 64 6.91 -21.24 27.14
N GLU A 65 6.28 -21.81 26.11
CA GLU A 65 6.71 -21.57 24.71
C GLU A 65 6.50 -20.09 24.29
N HIS A 66 5.63 -19.37 24.99
CA HIS A 66 5.31 -17.97 24.72
C HIS A 66 6.15 -16.97 25.52
N ASP A 67 7.03 -17.39 26.43
CA ASP A 67 7.76 -16.47 27.31
C ASP A 67 8.59 -15.46 26.50
N ARG A 68 9.29 -15.93 25.45
CA ARG A 68 10.07 -15.05 24.57
C ARG A 68 9.19 -14.15 23.71
N LEU A 69 8.06 -14.66 23.22
CA LEU A 69 7.11 -13.88 22.41
C LEU A 69 6.48 -12.77 23.25
N LYS A 70 6.14 -13.07 24.50
CA LYS A 70 5.68 -12.09 25.48
C LYS A 70 6.71 -11.01 25.75
N GLN A 71 7.98 -11.39 25.93
CA GLN A 71 9.06 -10.41 26.13
C GLN A 71 9.19 -9.45 24.94
N PHE A 72 9.13 -9.97 23.71
CA PHE A 72 9.16 -9.11 22.52
C PHE A 72 7.94 -8.20 22.43
N PHE A 73 6.75 -8.74 22.70
CA PHE A 73 5.52 -7.96 22.71
C PHE A 73 5.53 -6.88 23.80
N ASP A 74 5.99 -7.18 25.02
CA ASP A 74 6.04 -6.23 26.14
C ASP A 74 7.03 -5.09 25.90
N ALA A 75 8.17 -5.42 25.31
CA ALA A 75 9.17 -4.43 24.92
C ALA A 75 8.67 -3.54 23.78
N SER A 76 7.58 -3.95 23.11
CA SER A 76 7.14 -3.30 21.90
C SER A 76 6.37 -2.02 22.10
N THR A 77 6.15 -1.28 21.00
CA THR A 77 5.28 -0.09 21.03
C THR A 77 3.86 -0.44 21.50
N MET A 78 3.32 -1.59 21.08
CA MET A 78 2.03 -2.08 21.59
C MET A 78 2.13 -2.43 23.07
N GLY A 79 3.14 -3.18 23.49
CA GLY A 79 3.33 -3.54 24.91
C GLY A 79 3.48 -2.33 25.84
N ALA A 80 4.13 -1.26 25.37
CA ALA A 80 4.25 0.00 26.10
C ALA A 80 2.91 0.77 26.17
N GLN A 81 2.17 0.84 25.06
CA GLN A 81 0.89 1.55 25.02
C GLN A 81 -0.23 0.81 25.75
N LEU A 82 -0.16 -0.51 25.87
CA LEU A 82 -1.22 -1.33 26.46
C LEU A 82 -1.02 -1.62 27.95
N LYS A 83 -0.03 -1.01 28.58
CA LYS A 83 0.15 -1.11 30.04
C LYS A 83 -1.07 -0.53 30.76
N LYS A 84 -1.40 -1.08 31.92
CA LYS A 84 -2.58 -0.66 32.72
C LYS A 84 -2.57 0.85 33.02
N GLU A 85 -1.39 1.43 33.16
CA GLU A 85 -1.17 2.85 33.45
C GLU A 85 -1.53 3.77 32.28
N SER A 86 -1.66 3.24 31.06
CA SER A 86 -2.06 4.00 29.86
C SER A 86 -3.52 4.43 29.86
N GLY A 87 -4.37 3.79 30.67
CA GLY A 87 -5.82 4.03 30.69
C GLY A 87 -6.57 3.51 29.45
N LEU A 88 -5.90 2.82 28.51
CA LEU A 88 -6.54 2.14 27.39
C LEU A 88 -7.24 0.84 27.86
N PRO A 89 -8.26 0.35 27.11
CA PRO A 89 -8.86 -0.96 27.37
C PRO A 89 -7.77 -2.03 27.47
N LEU A 90 -7.96 -3.00 28.37
CA LEU A 90 -7.01 -4.11 28.53
C LEU A 90 -6.90 -4.86 27.19
N VAL A 91 -5.74 -4.74 26.54
CA VAL A 91 -5.39 -5.54 25.36
C VAL A 91 -4.27 -6.47 25.77
N ASP A 92 -4.52 -7.76 25.60
CA ASP A 92 -3.63 -8.83 26.03
C ASP A 92 -3.61 -9.95 24.97
N CYS A 93 -2.97 -11.10 25.27
CA CYS A 93 -2.88 -12.20 24.32
C CYS A 93 -4.24 -12.64 23.77
N GLU A 94 -5.28 -12.68 24.62
CA GLU A 94 -6.62 -13.15 24.24
C GLU A 94 -7.39 -12.11 23.41
N SER A 95 -6.94 -10.86 23.38
CA SER A 95 -7.51 -9.83 22.50
C SER A 95 -7.28 -10.11 21.01
N CYS A 96 -6.16 -10.79 20.70
CA CYS A 96 -5.82 -11.21 19.33
C CYS A 96 -6.09 -12.69 19.09
N HIS A 97 -5.80 -13.55 20.08
CA HIS A 97 -5.89 -15.01 19.94
C HIS A 97 -7.23 -15.60 20.38
N GLY A 98 -8.10 -14.81 21.00
CA GLY A 98 -9.36 -15.28 21.58
C GLY A 98 -9.19 -15.95 22.95
N PRO A 99 -10.30 -16.36 23.58
CA PRO A 99 -10.31 -16.94 24.92
C PRO A 99 -9.58 -18.29 25.00
N GLY A 100 -8.77 -18.46 26.05
CA GLY A 100 -7.75 -19.50 26.17
C GLY A 100 -8.04 -20.62 27.17
N SER A 101 -9.13 -20.58 27.94
CA SER A 101 -9.43 -21.61 28.96
C SER A 101 -9.40 -23.05 28.44
N VAL A 102 -9.93 -23.30 27.24
CA VAL A 102 -9.89 -24.63 26.61
C VAL A 102 -8.47 -24.97 26.16
N ALA A 103 -7.71 -24.00 25.64
CA ALA A 103 -6.34 -24.19 25.15
C ALA A 103 -5.38 -24.64 26.26
N ILE A 104 -5.62 -24.18 27.49
CA ILE A 104 -4.80 -24.51 28.67
C ILE A 104 -5.41 -25.60 29.55
N SER A 105 -6.54 -26.20 29.14
CA SER A 105 -7.24 -27.17 29.96
C SER A 105 -6.37 -28.40 30.23
N GLY A 106 -6.25 -28.78 31.51
CA GLY A 106 -5.40 -29.89 31.95
C GLY A 106 -3.91 -29.57 32.07
N LEU A 107 -3.46 -28.36 31.71
CA LEU A 107 -2.07 -27.92 31.87
C LEU A 107 -1.87 -27.31 33.26
N THR A 108 -1.51 -28.15 34.22
CA THR A 108 -1.17 -27.68 35.57
C THR A 108 0.26 -27.17 35.61
N ARG A 109 0.52 -26.21 36.51
CA ARG A 109 1.87 -25.71 36.78
C ARG A 109 2.85 -26.84 37.11
N GLU A 110 2.41 -27.84 37.87
CA GLU A 110 3.23 -29.00 38.22
C GLU A 110 3.63 -29.83 37.00
N LEU A 111 2.70 -30.05 36.05
CA LEU A 111 2.97 -30.73 34.79
C LEU A 111 3.98 -29.94 33.96
N VAL A 112 3.79 -28.62 33.85
CA VAL A 112 4.66 -27.73 33.08
C VAL A 112 6.08 -27.72 33.65
N GLU A 113 6.24 -27.56 34.97
CA GLU A 113 7.53 -27.58 35.65
C GLU A 113 8.21 -28.95 35.55
N LYS A 114 7.43 -30.05 35.63
CA LYS A 114 7.95 -31.42 35.42
C LYS A 114 8.50 -31.60 34.01
N ASN A 115 7.75 -31.20 32.99
CA ASN A 115 8.17 -31.28 31.60
C ASN A 115 9.43 -30.42 31.35
N ALA A 116 9.46 -29.19 31.87
CA ALA A 116 10.62 -28.30 31.76
C ALA A 116 11.90 -28.91 32.36
N ARG A 117 11.81 -29.54 33.54
CA ARG A 117 12.94 -30.27 34.16
C ARG A 117 13.45 -31.44 33.31
N GLN A 118 12.60 -31.99 32.46
CA GLN A 118 12.92 -33.08 31.53
C GLN A 118 13.32 -32.56 30.13
N GLY A 119 13.40 -31.24 29.94
CA GLY A 119 13.66 -30.63 28.62
C GLY A 119 12.50 -30.79 27.63
N ILE A 120 11.31 -31.19 28.10
CA ILE A 120 10.12 -31.38 27.28
C ILE A 120 9.35 -30.05 27.22
N LYS A 121 9.01 -29.62 26.01
CA LYS A 121 8.16 -28.45 25.78
C LYS A 121 6.69 -28.83 25.99
N THR A 122 6.03 -28.15 26.91
CA THR A 122 4.58 -28.29 27.12
C THR A 122 3.85 -27.40 26.12
N ALA A 123 3.08 -28.00 25.22
CA ALA A 123 2.27 -27.26 24.25
C ALA A 123 0.81 -27.15 24.74
N CYS A 124 0.22 -25.97 24.57
CA CYS A 124 -1.22 -25.77 24.67
C CYS A 124 -1.96 -26.32 23.44
N ASP A 125 -3.27 -26.54 23.57
CA ASP A 125 -4.11 -26.87 22.43
C ASP A 125 -4.43 -25.60 21.62
N TYR A 126 -3.43 -25.09 20.91
CA TYR A 126 -3.53 -23.86 20.13
C TYR A 126 -4.62 -23.91 19.04
N LYS A 127 -5.11 -25.10 18.67
CA LYS A 127 -6.20 -25.27 17.70
C LYS A 127 -7.54 -24.77 18.23
N THR A 128 -7.65 -24.57 19.54
CA THR A 128 -8.85 -24.01 20.16
C THR A 128 -8.82 -22.48 20.23
N LEU A 129 -7.72 -21.85 19.83
CA LEU A 129 -7.58 -20.40 19.70
C LEU A 129 -7.96 -19.96 18.26
N ILE A 130 -7.99 -18.65 18.03
CA ILE A 130 -8.19 -18.09 16.70
C ILE A 130 -6.99 -18.47 15.82
N ASP A 131 -7.26 -19.18 14.73
CA ASP A 131 -6.27 -19.56 13.73
C ASP A 131 -5.95 -18.40 12.77
N LEU A 132 -5.30 -17.36 13.32
CA LEU A 132 -4.97 -16.13 12.61
C LEU A 132 -4.23 -16.38 11.28
N LYS A 133 -3.42 -17.44 11.20
CA LYS A 133 -2.61 -17.74 10.01
C LYS A 133 -3.45 -18.16 8.81
N ASN A 134 -4.54 -18.87 9.05
CA ASN A 134 -5.38 -19.44 7.99
C ASN A 134 -6.64 -18.59 7.72
N LEU A 135 -6.80 -17.46 8.42
CA LEU A 135 -7.85 -16.51 8.10
C LEU A 135 -7.60 -15.83 6.75
N PRO A 136 -8.64 -15.46 5.99
CA PRO A 136 -8.50 -14.56 4.84
C PRO A 136 -7.87 -13.22 5.26
N ALA A 137 -7.12 -12.58 4.35
CA ALA A 137 -6.41 -11.33 4.66
C ALA A 137 -7.29 -10.21 5.26
N PRO A 138 -8.54 -9.97 4.78
CA PRO A 138 -9.43 -9.01 5.44
C PRO A 138 -9.74 -9.36 6.91
N ALA A 139 -9.92 -10.65 7.20
CA ALA A 139 -10.19 -11.13 8.56
C ALA A 139 -8.96 -11.05 9.47
N GLN A 140 -7.76 -11.29 8.93
CA GLN A 140 -6.50 -11.03 9.64
C GLN A 140 -6.40 -9.55 10.02
N SER A 141 -6.65 -8.65 9.07
CA SER A 141 -6.64 -7.20 9.30
C SER A 141 -7.70 -6.76 10.29
N LEU A 142 -8.89 -7.37 10.30
CA LEU A 142 -9.94 -7.06 11.26
C LEU A 142 -9.50 -7.24 12.71
N THR A 143 -8.63 -8.21 13.01
CA THR A 143 -8.05 -8.38 14.35
C THR A 143 -7.35 -7.11 14.83
N CYS A 144 -6.61 -6.45 13.94
CA CYS A 144 -5.93 -5.19 14.22
C CYS A 144 -6.92 -4.00 14.22
N LEU A 145 -7.80 -3.96 13.22
CA LEU A 145 -8.74 -2.86 13.01
C LEU A 145 -9.76 -2.73 14.14
N LYS A 146 -10.03 -3.78 14.93
CA LYS A 146 -10.84 -3.68 16.17
C LYS A 146 -10.42 -2.50 17.07
N CYS A 147 -9.11 -2.25 17.17
CA CYS A 147 -8.55 -1.16 17.99
C CYS A 147 -7.99 -0.04 17.11
N HIS A 148 -7.35 -0.39 15.99
CA HIS A 148 -6.68 0.58 15.14
C HIS A 148 -7.65 1.47 14.33
N SER A 149 -8.89 1.03 14.11
CA SER A 149 -9.92 1.89 13.47
C SER A 149 -10.41 3.02 14.38
N ALA A 150 -10.38 2.83 15.71
CA ALA A 150 -10.82 3.83 16.68
C ALA A 150 -9.68 4.75 17.14
N ASN A 151 -8.46 4.22 17.29
CA ASN A 151 -7.34 4.93 17.91
C ASN A 151 -6.17 5.29 16.96
N ALA A 152 -6.10 4.72 15.76
CA ALA A 152 -5.07 5.03 14.76
C ALA A 152 -5.66 5.69 13.51
N THR A 153 -6.78 6.38 13.69
CA THR A 153 -7.64 6.94 12.66
C THR A 153 -6.83 7.71 11.62
N PHE A 154 -5.95 8.61 12.04
CA PHE A 154 -5.15 9.48 11.15
C PHE A 154 -4.48 8.78 9.97
N ASN A 155 -3.88 7.60 10.18
CA ASN A 155 -3.12 6.90 9.14
C ASN A 155 -3.88 5.72 8.51
N LEU A 156 -5.09 5.39 9.00
CA LEU A 156 -5.85 4.21 8.56
C LEU A 156 -7.25 4.55 8.02
N HIS A 157 -7.62 5.84 7.97
CA HIS A 157 -8.91 6.30 7.46
C HIS A 157 -9.28 5.69 6.10
N ASN A 158 -8.28 5.53 5.23
CA ASN A 158 -8.47 5.06 3.86
C ASN A 158 -8.12 3.58 3.67
N TRP A 159 -7.75 2.84 4.73
CA TRP A 159 -7.29 1.46 4.61
C TRP A 159 -8.25 0.59 3.79
N ASN A 160 -9.54 0.62 4.13
CA ASN A 160 -10.54 -0.22 3.47
C ASN A 160 -10.72 0.09 1.96
N ALA A 161 -10.30 1.28 1.51
CA ALA A 161 -10.33 1.67 0.10
C ALA A 161 -8.93 1.62 -0.56
N GLY A 162 -7.87 1.39 0.22
CA GLY A 162 -6.50 1.38 -0.27
C GLY A 162 -6.19 0.15 -1.11
N THR A 163 -5.30 0.32 -2.10
CA THR A 163 -4.93 -0.71 -3.06
C THR A 163 -4.44 -2.00 -2.39
N HIS A 164 -3.69 -1.92 -1.29
CA HIS A 164 -3.25 -3.10 -0.55
C HIS A 164 -4.44 -3.90 0.03
N ALA A 165 -5.39 -3.24 0.70
CA ALA A 165 -6.52 -3.91 1.32
C ALA A 165 -7.43 -4.58 0.27
N ILE A 166 -7.70 -3.91 -0.85
CA ILE A 166 -8.53 -4.47 -1.94
C ILE A 166 -7.79 -5.54 -2.76
N SER A 167 -6.47 -5.66 -2.59
CA SER A 167 -5.64 -6.69 -3.23
C SER A 167 -5.32 -7.85 -2.27
N ASP A 168 -6.13 -8.04 -1.22
CA ASP A 168 -5.99 -9.09 -0.22
C ASP A 168 -4.62 -9.09 0.51
N VAL A 169 -4.01 -7.91 0.70
CA VAL A 169 -2.85 -7.74 1.59
C VAL A 169 -3.34 -7.46 3.01
N SER A 170 -2.85 -8.23 3.96
CA SER A 170 -3.15 -8.11 5.38
C SER A 170 -2.15 -7.23 6.13
N CYS A 171 -2.50 -6.84 7.36
CA CYS A 171 -1.55 -6.19 8.26
C CYS A 171 -0.31 -7.07 8.54
N PHE A 172 -0.45 -8.40 8.56
CA PHE A 172 0.62 -9.34 8.92
C PHE A 172 1.68 -9.51 7.84
N ASP A 173 1.34 -9.19 6.59
CA ASP A 173 2.29 -9.24 5.49
C ASP A 173 3.42 -8.20 5.65
N CYS A 174 3.14 -7.13 6.38
CA CYS A 174 4.09 -6.04 6.64
C CYS A 174 4.51 -5.92 8.12
N HIS A 175 3.59 -6.19 9.06
CA HIS A 175 3.81 -6.03 10.49
C HIS A 175 3.93 -7.38 11.20
N ASN A 176 4.99 -7.52 12.02
CA ASN A 176 5.18 -8.71 12.83
C ASN A 176 5.23 -8.35 14.32
N VAL A 177 4.14 -8.66 15.01
CA VAL A 177 3.96 -8.29 16.42
C VAL A 177 4.80 -9.11 17.41
N HIS A 178 5.41 -10.20 16.94
CA HIS A 178 6.18 -11.13 17.76
C HIS A 178 7.68 -11.10 17.45
N GLN A 179 8.14 -10.26 16.52
CA GLN A 179 9.51 -10.31 16.02
C GLN A 179 10.48 -9.33 16.70
N SER A 180 10.02 -8.13 17.07
CA SER A 180 10.87 -7.13 17.73
C SER A 180 10.07 -6.06 18.48
N PRO A 181 10.74 -5.29 19.37
CA PRO A 181 10.14 -4.14 20.05
C PRO A 181 9.57 -3.07 19.11
N ASP A 182 10.17 -2.86 17.94
CA ASP A 182 9.78 -1.74 17.09
C ASP A 182 8.49 -2.01 16.31
N LEU A 183 8.02 -3.27 16.18
CA LEU A 183 6.82 -3.76 15.46
C LEU A 183 6.68 -3.32 13.98
N LYS A 184 7.51 -2.40 13.56
CA LYS A 184 7.65 -1.86 12.22
C LYS A 184 9.03 -2.22 11.71
N VAL A 185 9.11 -2.47 10.41
CA VAL A 185 10.38 -2.56 9.71
C VAL A 185 11.11 -1.22 9.79
N THR A 186 12.44 -1.26 9.87
CA THR A 186 13.23 -0.03 9.79
C THR A 186 13.07 0.60 8.40
N PRO A 187 13.27 1.92 8.24
CA PRO A 187 13.16 2.57 6.92
C PRO A 187 14.02 1.89 5.84
N ILE A 188 15.24 1.48 6.17
CA ILE A 188 16.12 0.75 5.22
C ILE A 188 15.53 -0.62 4.84
N LYS A 189 14.95 -1.34 5.81
CA LYS A 189 14.35 -2.66 5.56
C LYS A 189 12.98 -2.57 4.90
N SER A 190 12.29 -1.43 4.96
CA SER A 190 10.98 -1.26 4.34
C SER A 190 11.04 -1.37 2.83
N GLY A 191 12.11 -0.87 2.18
CA GLY A 191 12.32 -1.06 0.74
C GLY A 191 12.35 -2.54 0.34
N GLN A 192 13.09 -3.36 1.08
CA GLN A 192 13.16 -4.81 0.83
C GLN A 192 11.80 -5.49 0.99
N LEU A 193 11.03 -5.09 2.02
CA LEU A 193 9.67 -5.58 2.22
C LEU A 193 8.78 -5.22 1.02
N CYS A 194 8.76 -3.95 0.59
CA CYS A 194 7.98 -3.52 -0.56
C CYS A 194 8.35 -4.29 -1.84
N PHE A 195 9.64 -4.53 -2.08
CA PHE A 195 10.13 -5.20 -3.28
C PHE A 195 9.81 -6.70 -3.35
N THR A 196 9.32 -7.32 -2.28
CA THR A 196 8.79 -8.69 -2.35
C THR A 196 7.67 -8.81 -3.38
N CYS A 197 6.84 -7.76 -3.50
CA CYS A 197 5.77 -7.64 -4.49
C CYS A 197 6.09 -6.62 -5.60
N HIS A 198 6.69 -5.47 -5.25
CA HIS A 198 6.95 -4.35 -6.18
C HIS A 198 8.31 -4.45 -6.89
N GLN A 199 8.54 -5.57 -7.58
CA GLN A 199 9.83 -5.85 -8.24
C GLN A 199 10.16 -4.86 -9.37
N ALA A 200 9.15 -4.34 -10.07
CA ALA A 200 9.34 -3.33 -11.11
C ALA A 200 10.02 -2.07 -10.55
N SER A 201 9.55 -1.56 -9.41
CA SER A 201 10.16 -0.41 -8.75
C SER A 201 11.60 -0.70 -8.31
N GLN A 202 11.89 -1.92 -7.85
CA GLN A 202 13.26 -2.32 -7.52
C GLN A 202 14.22 -2.17 -8.71
N VAL A 203 13.74 -2.54 -9.91
CA VAL A 203 14.49 -2.39 -11.16
C VAL A 203 14.66 -0.91 -11.51
N GLU A 204 13.62 -0.09 -11.38
CA GLU A 204 13.71 1.36 -11.63
C GLU A 204 14.75 2.04 -10.76
N PHE A 205 14.78 1.75 -9.45
CA PHE A 205 15.79 2.26 -8.53
C PHE A 205 17.21 1.72 -8.81
N SER A 206 17.37 0.73 -9.69
CA SER A 206 18.69 0.26 -10.13
C SER A 206 19.25 1.02 -11.34
N LEU A 207 18.44 1.86 -11.99
CA LEU A 207 18.83 2.63 -13.17
C LEU A 207 19.85 3.73 -12.85
N ALA A 208 20.48 4.29 -13.88
CA ALA A 208 21.57 5.25 -13.72
C ALA A 208 21.16 6.54 -12.99
N SER A 209 19.96 7.05 -13.24
CA SER A 209 19.35 8.14 -12.49
C SER A 209 18.21 7.57 -11.66
N HIS A 210 18.25 7.75 -10.34
CA HIS A 210 17.18 7.32 -9.43
C HIS A 210 17.12 8.28 -8.24
N HIS A 211 15.98 8.32 -7.55
CA HIS A 211 15.95 8.93 -6.22
C HIS A 211 16.78 8.07 -5.24
N PRO A 212 17.42 8.67 -4.22
CA PRO A 212 18.48 8.02 -3.45
C PRO A 212 17.99 7.00 -2.40
N LEU A 213 17.15 6.06 -2.83
CA LEU A 213 16.57 5.01 -2.00
C LEU A 213 17.59 3.92 -1.65
N ARG A 214 18.46 3.56 -2.60
CA ARG A 214 19.53 2.57 -2.39
C ARG A 214 20.62 3.10 -1.47
N GLU A 215 20.83 4.41 -1.50
CA GLU A 215 21.72 5.17 -0.64
C GLU A 215 21.13 5.42 0.74
N GLY A 216 19.86 5.04 0.99
CA GLY A 216 19.19 5.15 2.28
C GLY A 216 18.88 6.60 2.69
N ARG A 217 18.72 7.51 1.73
CA ARG A 217 18.39 8.93 2.00
C ARG A 217 16.91 9.25 1.84
N VAL A 218 16.20 8.43 1.07
CA VAL A 218 14.74 8.48 0.92
C VAL A 218 14.18 7.06 0.98
N PHE A 219 12.93 6.92 1.35
CA PHE A 219 12.25 5.64 1.50
C PHE A 219 10.89 5.69 0.79
N CYS A 220 10.34 4.52 0.42
CA CYS A 220 9.03 4.44 -0.25
C CYS A 220 7.96 5.22 0.52
N ILE A 221 8.01 5.11 1.85
CA ILE A 221 7.07 5.76 2.76
C ILE A 221 7.26 7.28 2.89
N ASP A 222 8.29 7.88 2.30
CA ASP A 222 8.41 9.35 2.28
C ASP A 222 7.45 9.96 1.26
N CYS A 223 7.12 9.21 0.20
CA CYS A 223 6.18 9.62 -0.84
C CYS A 223 4.83 8.90 -0.73
N HIS A 224 4.84 7.60 -0.40
CA HIS A 224 3.64 6.75 -0.36
C HIS A 224 3.13 6.49 1.06
N ASP A 225 1.81 6.33 1.20
CA ASP A 225 1.17 5.77 2.37
C ASP A 225 0.66 4.36 2.07
N PRO A 226 1.34 3.29 2.55
CA PRO A 226 0.92 1.92 2.30
C PRO A 226 -0.44 1.57 2.91
N HIS A 227 -1.00 2.43 3.77
CA HIS A 227 -2.31 2.21 4.38
C HIS A 227 -3.47 2.88 3.63
N GLY A 228 -3.23 3.50 2.47
CA GLY A 228 -4.26 4.24 1.75
C GLY A 228 -3.99 5.74 1.71
N GLY A 229 -3.10 6.17 0.81
CA GLY A 229 -2.89 7.59 0.54
C GLY A 229 -4.13 8.29 -0.05
N PHE A 230 -4.02 9.60 -0.24
CA PHE A 230 -5.12 10.43 -0.74
C PHE A 230 -5.33 10.30 -2.25
N SER A 231 -4.26 10.00 -3.00
CA SER A 231 -4.30 9.84 -4.45
C SER A 231 -4.40 8.36 -4.87
N GLY A 232 -4.80 8.11 -6.11
CA GLY A 232 -4.93 6.75 -6.67
C GLY A 232 -3.63 5.93 -6.72
N THR A 233 -2.47 6.55 -6.50
CA THR A 233 -1.15 5.90 -6.39
C THR A 233 -0.65 5.81 -4.94
N LEU A 234 -1.56 5.96 -3.98
CA LEU A 234 -1.27 5.93 -2.54
C LEU A 234 -0.26 7.00 -2.11
N LEU A 235 -0.27 8.20 -2.71
CA LEU A 235 0.61 9.28 -2.23
C LEU A 235 0.15 9.79 -0.88
N LYS A 236 1.13 10.21 -0.06
CA LYS A 236 0.89 10.88 1.23
C LYS A 236 0.18 12.22 1.10
N GLN A 237 0.40 12.91 -0.02
CA GLN A 237 -0.24 14.19 -0.29
C GLN A 237 -1.35 14.01 -1.34
N GLU A 238 -2.21 15.02 -1.44
CA GLU A 238 -3.36 15.01 -2.34
C GLU A 238 -2.97 14.99 -3.83
N SER A 239 -1.77 15.46 -4.17
CA SER A 239 -1.27 15.52 -5.54
C SER A 239 0.21 15.14 -5.66
N VAL A 240 0.62 14.88 -6.91
CA VAL A 240 2.01 14.62 -7.28
C VAL A 240 2.87 15.83 -6.93
N LYS A 241 2.47 17.03 -7.36
CA LYS A 241 3.17 18.29 -7.07
C LYS A 241 3.38 18.47 -5.57
N GLU A 242 2.32 18.36 -4.76
CA GLU A 242 2.43 18.55 -3.30
C GLU A 242 3.35 17.52 -2.64
N THR A 243 3.44 16.30 -3.19
CA THR A 243 4.40 15.29 -2.73
C THR A 243 5.84 15.70 -3.06
N CYS A 244 6.11 16.12 -4.30
CA CYS A 244 7.45 16.48 -4.75
C CYS A 244 8.02 17.70 -4.02
N VAL A 245 7.20 18.73 -3.81
CA VAL A 245 7.64 20.01 -3.23
C VAL A 245 7.89 19.95 -1.72
N GLN A 246 7.57 18.82 -1.05
CA GLN A 246 8.02 18.58 0.33
C GLN A 246 9.55 18.58 0.43
N CYS A 247 10.23 18.13 -0.62
CA CYS A 247 11.68 18.10 -0.71
C CYS A 247 12.25 19.04 -1.77
N HIS A 248 11.44 19.43 -2.77
CA HIS A 248 11.80 20.37 -3.83
C HIS A 248 11.00 21.69 -3.73
N PRO A 249 11.10 22.43 -2.60
CA PRO A 249 10.26 23.59 -2.35
C PRO A 249 10.53 24.75 -3.32
N ASP A 250 11.72 24.80 -3.92
CA ASP A 250 12.08 25.77 -4.94
C ASP A 250 11.31 25.60 -6.26
N LYS A 251 10.54 24.51 -6.40
CA LYS A 251 9.68 24.21 -7.55
C LYS A 251 8.19 24.39 -7.27
N ARG A 252 7.81 24.87 -6.07
CA ARG A 252 6.42 24.94 -5.62
C ARG A 252 5.55 25.90 -6.43
N GLY A 253 6.11 27.05 -6.81
CA GLY A 253 5.33 28.15 -7.36
C GLY A 253 4.30 28.72 -6.37
N PRO A 254 3.31 29.50 -6.85
CA PRO A 254 3.15 29.87 -8.25
C PRO A 254 4.28 30.79 -8.71
N PHE A 255 4.76 30.58 -9.92
CA PHE A 255 5.71 31.52 -10.53
C PHE A 255 4.97 32.56 -11.38
N LEU A 256 5.51 33.76 -11.53
CA LEU A 256 4.95 34.77 -12.43
C LEU A 256 4.88 34.27 -13.88
N TYR A 257 5.89 33.48 -14.29
CA TYR A 257 5.97 32.82 -15.58
C TYR A 257 6.12 31.31 -15.35
N GLU A 258 5.01 30.56 -15.42
CA GLU A 258 5.00 29.10 -15.28
C GLU A 258 5.18 28.40 -16.61
N HIS A 259 5.83 27.23 -16.61
CA HIS A 259 6.04 26.43 -17.82
C HIS A 259 4.73 25.74 -18.22
N ALA A 260 3.74 26.56 -18.60
CA ALA A 260 2.36 26.17 -18.90
C ALA A 260 1.71 25.31 -17.80
N ASP A 261 0.63 24.62 -18.15
CA ASP A 261 -0.19 23.82 -17.23
C ASP A 261 0.48 22.48 -16.84
N VAL A 262 1.71 22.21 -17.29
CA VAL A 262 2.43 20.96 -16.95
C VAL A 262 3.07 21.02 -15.56
N MET A 263 3.05 22.19 -14.91
CA MET A 263 3.62 22.41 -13.58
C MET A 263 2.84 21.72 -12.44
N ASP A 264 1.63 21.21 -12.72
CA ASP A 264 0.80 20.52 -11.73
C ASP A 264 1.02 19.00 -11.67
N ASP A 265 1.65 18.42 -12.68
CA ASP A 265 2.12 17.03 -12.65
C ASP A 265 3.57 16.92 -13.12
N CYS A 266 4.48 16.78 -12.16
CA CYS A 266 5.92 16.64 -12.41
C CYS A 266 6.24 15.39 -13.26
N GLN A 267 5.34 14.40 -13.30
CA GLN A 267 5.54 13.15 -14.05
C GLN A 267 5.39 13.31 -15.56
N ASN A 268 4.90 14.46 -16.03
CA ASN A 268 4.91 14.80 -17.46
C ASN A 268 6.35 14.72 -18.03
N CYS A 269 7.34 15.11 -17.21
CA CYS A 269 8.75 15.12 -17.61
C CYS A 269 9.62 14.12 -16.83
N HIS A 270 9.23 13.75 -15.61
CA HIS A 270 10.05 12.93 -14.71
C HIS A 270 9.46 11.56 -14.39
N THR A 271 10.34 10.59 -14.17
CA THR A 271 10.04 9.28 -13.55
C THR A 271 10.44 9.32 -12.07
N PRO A 272 9.52 9.18 -11.11
CA PRO A 272 9.86 9.38 -9.70
C PRO A 272 10.73 8.27 -9.09
N HIS A 273 10.87 7.10 -9.71
CA HIS A 273 11.71 6.02 -9.17
C HIS A 273 13.09 5.97 -9.82
N GLY A 274 13.13 5.91 -11.15
CA GLY A 274 14.38 5.90 -11.89
C GLY A 274 14.23 5.98 -13.40
N SER A 275 15.28 6.44 -14.06
CA SER A 275 15.41 6.58 -15.50
C SER A 275 16.83 6.27 -15.97
N VAL A 276 16.94 5.84 -17.22
CA VAL A 276 18.21 5.79 -17.95
C VAL A 276 18.70 7.19 -18.34
N ASN A 277 17.80 8.18 -18.37
CA ASN A 277 18.11 9.57 -18.67
C ASN A 277 18.49 10.33 -17.38
N PRO A 278 19.45 11.27 -17.44
CA PRO A 278 19.80 12.11 -16.30
C PRO A 278 18.60 12.87 -15.73
N LYS A 279 18.67 13.25 -14.45
CA LYS A 279 17.62 14.03 -13.76
C LYS A 279 16.24 13.38 -13.82
N LEU A 280 16.20 12.04 -13.84
CA LEU A 280 14.97 11.25 -13.84
C LEU A 280 14.06 11.48 -15.06
N LEU A 281 14.57 11.99 -16.19
CA LEU A 281 13.70 12.39 -17.29
C LEU A 281 13.06 11.21 -18.03
N ASN A 282 11.80 11.36 -18.46
CA ASN A 282 11.08 10.38 -19.29
C ASN A 282 11.76 10.18 -20.65
N ALA A 283 12.35 11.26 -21.19
CA ALA A 283 13.14 11.25 -22.41
C ALA A 283 14.35 12.18 -22.27
N ARG A 284 15.42 11.91 -23.02
CA ARG A 284 16.57 12.82 -23.12
C ARG A 284 16.24 14.05 -23.95
N GLU A 285 16.93 15.15 -23.67
CA GLU A 285 16.97 16.30 -24.58
C GLU A 285 17.60 15.90 -25.93
N PRO A 286 17.14 16.50 -27.04
CA PRO A 286 16.08 17.52 -27.15
C PRO A 286 14.67 16.91 -27.23
N PHE A 287 14.57 15.58 -27.36
CA PHE A 287 13.31 14.91 -27.72
C PHE A 287 12.19 15.19 -26.73
N LEU A 288 12.50 15.27 -25.43
CA LEU A 288 11.53 15.65 -24.40
C LEU A 288 10.86 17.01 -24.72
N CYS A 289 11.65 18.01 -25.09
CA CYS A 289 11.15 19.35 -25.40
C CYS A 289 10.35 19.35 -26.71
N LEU A 290 10.85 18.62 -27.70
CA LEU A 290 10.26 18.54 -29.04
C LEU A 290 8.93 17.76 -29.10
N GLN A 291 8.51 17.15 -28.00
CA GLN A 291 7.16 16.58 -27.90
C GLN A 291 6.07 17.66 -27.90
N CYS A 292 6.40 18.87 -27.44
CA CYS A 292 5.46 20.00 -27.35
C CYS A 292 5.95 21.23 -28.11
N HIS A 293 7.27 21.43 -28.23
CA HIS A 293 7.85 22.60 -28.88
C HIS A 293 8.34 22.30 -30.30
N GLU A 294 8.12 23.24 -31.20
CA GLU A 294 8.82 23.25 -32.48
C GLU A 294 10.31 23.56 -32.24
N GLY A 295 11.19 22.87 -32.97
CA GLY A 295 12.63 23.10 -32.89
C GLY A 295 13.05 24.42 -33.56
N HIS A 296 14.25 24.90 -33.24
CA HIS A 296 14.78 26.12 -33.83
C HIS A 296 15.03 25.98 -35.34
N PHE A 297 14.71 27.01 -36.12
CA PHE A 297 15.05 27.04 -37.54
C PHE A 297 16.57 26.98 -37.75
N ILE A 298 17.04 25.99 -38.52
CA ILE A 298 18.46 25.77 -38.83
C ILE A 298 18.86 26.26 -40.23
N ASN A 299 18.00 27.08 -40.85
CA ASN A 299 18.26 27.68 -42.14
C ASN A 299 18.68 29.14 -41.96
N THR A 300 19.68 29.58 -42.71
CA THR A 300 20.03 30.99 -42.82
C THR A 300 18.90 31.75 -43.51
N PRO A 301 18.80 33.08 -43.36
CA PRO A 301 17.84 33.91 -44.09
C PRO A 301 17.92 33.76 -45.63
N SER A 302 19.06 33.29 -46.13
CA SER A 302 19.34 32.98 -47.54
C SER A 302 19.01 31.54 -47.96
N GLY A 303 18.45 30.71 -47.06
CA GLY A 303 18.04 29.32 -47.34
C GLY A 303 19.15 28.27 -47.28
N GLY A 304 20.35 28.62 -46.81
CA GLY A 304 21.44 27.66 -46.56
C GLY A 304 21.36 27.04 -45.18
N SER A 305 22.02 25.91 -44.92
CA SER A 305 22.09 25.31 -43.58
C SER A 305 23.08 26.07 -42.68
N ILE A 306 22.77 26.18 -41.38
CA ILE A 306 23.76 26.61 -40.38
C ILE A 306 24.89 25.59 -40.24
N SER A 307 26.00 25.97 -39.59
CA SER A 307 27.11 25.05 -39.37
C SER A 307 26.68 23.81 -38.56
N PRO A 308 27.30 22.65 -38.77
CA PRO A 308 27.02 21.44 -37.99
C PRO A 308 27.16 21.65 -36.48
N GLU A 309 28.07 22.51 -36.05
CA GLU A 309 28.29 22.88 -34.64
C GLU A 309 27.08 23.63 -34.08
N SER A 310 26.56 24.61 -34.82
CA SER A 310 25.36 25.35 -34.44
C SER A 310 24.12 24.44 -34.45
N ALA A 311 23.99 23.57 -35.46
CA ALA A 311 22.90 22.59 -35.52
C ALA A 311 22.92 21.64 -34.30
N ARG A 312 24.11 21.19 -33.88
CA ARG A 312 24.26 20.39 -32.65
C ARG A 312 23.88 21.19 -31.40
N ALA A 313 24.30 22.45 -31.29
CA ALA A 313 23.96 23.30 -30.16
C ALA A 313 22.43 23.44 -29.99
N PHE A 314 21.70 23.68 -31.08
CA PHE A 314 20.24 23.85 -31.04
C PHE A 314 19.44 22.56 -30.79
N TYR A 315 20.03 21.38 -31.02
CA TYR A 315 19.31 20.09 -30.98
C TYR A 315 19.92 19.07 -30.01
N THR A 316 20.63 19.50 -28.97
CA THR A 316 21.15 18.56 -27.95
C THR A 316 21.02 19.03 -26.51
N ARG A 317 21.07 20.35 -26.25
CA ARG A 317 21.09 20.91 -24.88
C ARG A 317 20.19 22.14 -24.79
N CYS A 318 18.88 21.93 -24.94
CA CYS A 318 17.88 22.99 -24.89
C CYS A 318 17.99 23.81 -23.60
N THR A 319 18.30 23.14 -22.48
CA THR A 319 18.43 23.78 -21.16
C THR A 319 19.69 24.63 -20.96
N ASP A 320 20.63 24.64 -21.91
CA ASP A 320 21.79 25.54 -21.85
C ASP A 320 21.39 27.01 -22.07
N CYS A 321 20.38 27.25 -22.91
CA CYS A 321 19.79 28.57 -23.11
C CYS A 321 18.47 28.70 -22.32
N HIS A 322 17.59 27.72 -22.45
CA HIS A 322 16.30 27.68 -21.75
C HIS A 322 16.44 27.07 -20.35
N SER A 323 17.18 27.74 -19.46
CA SER A 323 17.51 27.17 -18.14
C SER A 323 16.36 27.19 -17.12
N THR A 324 15.38 28.08 -17.27
CA THR A 324 14.27 28.30 -16.33
C THR A 324 13.01 27.45 -16.64
N ILE A 325 13.20 26.17 -16.98
CA ILE A 325 12.12 25.24 -17.36
C ILE A 325 11.10 24.90 -16.27
N HIS A 326 11.33 25.26 -15.01
CA HIS A 326 10.39 25.02 -13.92
C HIS A 326 9.61 26.28 -13.52
N GLY A 327 9.65 27.33 -14.35
CA GLY A 327 9.07 28.62 -14.02
C GLY A 327 10.09 29.63 -13.49
N SER A 328 9.72 30.90 -13.55
CA SER A 328 10.53 32.02 -13.04
C SER A 328 9.65 33.20 -12.63
N ASP A 329 10.10 33.93 -11.61
CA ASP A 329 9.53 35.24 -11.24
C ASP A 329 10.25 36.42 -11.90
N VAL A 330 11.29 36.13 -12.68
CA VAL A 330 12.10 37.14 -13.36
C VAL A 330 11.50 37.38 -14.76
N PRO A 331 11.09 38.61 -15.09
CA PRO A 331 10.67 38.95 -16.45
C PRO A 331 11.79 38.66 -17.45
N SER A 332 11.42 38.11 -18.61
CA SER A 332 12.41 37.97 -19.70
C SER A 332 12.92 39.35 -20.13
N ALA A 333 14.11 39.41 -20.71
CA ALA A 333 14.67 40.65 -21.25
C ALA A 333 13.77 41.30 -22.32
N SER A 334 12.88 40.53 -22.94
CA SER A 334 11.90 41.02 -23.92
C SER A 334 10.61 41.57 -23.30
N GLY A 335 10.41 41.44 -21.99
CA GLY A 335 9.17 41.81 -21.30
C GLY A 335 7.97 40.94 -21.65
N THR A 336 8.12 39.97 -22.56
CA THR A 336 7.10 38.95 -22.86
C THR A 336 7.42 37.69 -22.07
N GLY A 337 6.41 37.02 -21.51
CA GLY A 337 6.58 35.80 -20.70
C GLY A 337 7.08 34.57 -21.47
N ARG A 338 7.91 34.76 -22.49
CA ARG A 338 8.62 33.68 -23.19
C ARG A 338 9.81 33.27 -22.33
N PHE A 339 9.92 31.95 -22.10
CA PHE A 339 11.02 31.26 -21.42
C PHE A 339 12.36 31.37 -22.16
N THR A 340 12.74 32.59 -22.55
CA THR A 340 13.98 32.89 -23.27
C THR A 340 14.79 33.83 -22.39
N GLN A 341 15.86 33.28 -21.79
CA GLN A 341 17.12 34.01 -21.71
C GLN A 341 18.03 33.47 -22.81
#